data_AF-A0A1Q7L492-F1
#
_entry.id   AF-A0A1Q7L492-F1
#
_cell.length_a   1.000
_cell.length_b   1.000
_cell.length_c   1.000
_cell.angle_alpha   90.00
_cell.angle_beta   90.00
_cell.angle_gamma   90.00
#
_symmetry.space_group_name_H-M   'P 1'
#
loop_
_entity.id
_entity.type
_entity.pdbx_description
1 polymer ?
#
loop_
_entity_poly.entity_id
_entity_poly.type
_entity_poly.pdbx_seq_one_letter_code
_entity_poly.pdbx_strand_id
1 'polypeptide(L)'
;MYQLGWATLPGLRGMSVSGFRATPTDAPDNERGVAIELGSEVERDAFLREIETAFAARRFTNSADAFDTVKAYVLEHPAKQ
;
A
#
# COMPACT_ATOMS: atom_id res chain seq x y z
N MET A 1 -5.93 0.33 -14.06
CA MET A 1 -5.42 0.73 -12.73
C MET A 1 -5.63 -0.41 -11.73
N TYR A 2 -5.02 -0.30 -10.56
CA TYR A 2 -5.13 -1.28 -9.49
C TYR A 2 -5.53 -0.60 -8.19
N GLN A 3 -6.33 -1.29 -7.40
CA GLN A 3 -6.63 -0.91 -6.03
C GLN A 3 -5.65 -1.60 -5.09
N LEU A 4 -4.82 -0.79 -4.44
CA LEU A 4 -3.94 -1.24 -3.38
C LEU A 4 -4.73 -1.35 -2.07
N GLY A 5 -4.79 -2.56 -1.53
CA GLY A 5 -5.28 -2.85 -0.19
C GLY A 5 -4.17 -3.52 0.63
N TRP A 6 -4.27 -3.44 1.95
CA TRP A 6 -3.35 -4.08 2.88
C TRP A 6 -4.07 -4.48 4.16
N ALA A 7 -3.47 -5.37 4.94
CA ALA A 7 -3.95 -5.74 6.26
C ALA A 7 -3.25 -4.90 7.33
N THR A 8 -4.05 -4.29 8.21
CA THR A 8 -3.58 -3.67 9.46
C THR A 8 -3.59 -4.73 10.56
N LEU A 9 -2.40 -5.14 11.01
CA LEU A 9 -2.24 -6.07 12.10
C LEU A 9 -1.92 -5.30 13.39
N PRO A 10 -2.80 -5.34 14.41
CA PRO A 10 -2.52 -4.78 15.72
C PRO A 10 -1.49 -5.67 16.45
N GLY A 11 -0.35 -5.09 16.81
CA GLY A 11 0.73 -5.78 17.53
C GLY A 11 1.00 -5.18 18.91
N LEU A 12 1.66 -5.96 19.76
CA LEU A 12 2.06 -5.61 21.14
C LEU A 12 2.88 -4.31 21.29
N ARG A 13 3.44 -3.75 20.20
CA ARG A 13 4.23 -2.51 20.20
C ARG A 13 3.74 -1.46 19.20
N GLY A 14 2.54 -1.62 18.66
CA GLY A 14 1.99 -0.74 17.63
C GLY A 14 1.32 -1.52 16.50
N MET A 15 0.70 -0.80 15.58
CA MET A 15 0.12 -1.39 14.37
C MET A 15 1.18 -1.55 13.28
N SER A 16 1.08 -2.64 12.54
CA SER A 16 1.88 -2.89 11.35
C SER A 16 0.95 -3.07 10.15
N VAL A 17 1.37 -2.60 8.99
CA VAL A 17 0.67 -2.83 7.72
C VAL A 17 1.45 -3.86 6.92
N SER A 18 0.76 -4.91 6.48
CA SER A 18 1.37 -6.04 5.77
C SER A 18 0.34 -6.73 4.88
N GLY A 19 0.78 -7.61 3.98
CA GLY A 19 -0.14 -8.28 3.07
C GLY A 19 -0.70 -7.31 2.03
N PHE A 20 0.19 -6.47 1.48
CA PHE A 20 -0.19 -5.55 0.42
C PHE A 20 -0.65 -6.35 -0.81
N ARG A 21 -1.77 -5.93 -1.39
CA ARG A 21 -2.39 -6.55 -2.56
C ARG A 21 -2.89 -5.48 -3.50
N ALA A 22 -2.54 -5.61 -4.77
CA ALA A 22 -3.03 -4.75 -5.83
C ALA A 22 -4.02 -5.54 -6.69
N THR A 23 -5.30 -5.19 -6.61
CA THR A 23 -6.38 -5.85 -7.38
C THR A 23 -6.74 -4.98 -8.57
N PRO A 24 -6.77 -5.51 -9.81
CA PRO A 24 -7.19 -4.73 -10.97
C PRO A 24 -8.64 -4.26 -10.76
N THR A 25 -8.87 -2.96 -10.92
CA THR A 25 -10.21 -2.37 -10.80
C THR A 25 -10.40 -1.30 -11.87
N ASP A 26 -11.64 -1.11 -12.31
CA ASP A 26 -12.07 -0.01 -13.19
C ASP A 26 -12.72 1.15 -12.41
N ALA A 27 -12.97 0.97 -11.10
CA ALA A 27 -13.41 2.02 -10.20
C ALA A 27 -12.55 1.99 -8.92
N PRO A 28 -11.70 2.99 -8.66
CA PRO A 28 -10.82 2.96 -7.51
C PRO A 28 -11.55 3.54 -6.30
N ASP A 29 -11.54 2.81 -5.21
CA ASP A 29 -12.07 3.26 -3.93
C ASP A 29 -10.96 3.99 -3.16
N ASN A 30 -10.92 5.31 -3.32
CA ASN A 30 -9.98 6.17 -2.60
C ASN A 30 -10.33 6.36 -1.11
N GLU A 31 -11.49 5.84 -0.67
CA GLU A 31 -11.90 5.87 0.74
C GLU A 31 -11.45 4.60 1.48
N ARG A 32 -11.36 3.46 0.77
CA ARG A 32 -10.97 2.15 1.35
C ARG A 32 -9.62 1.62 0.90
N GLY A 33 -8.93 2.33 0.00
CA GLY A 33 -7.63 1.93 -0.51
C GLY A 33 -6.96 3.06 -1.29
N VAL A 34 -5.86 2.72 -1.96
CA VAL A 34 -5.13 3.68 -2.81
C VAL A 34 -5.14 3.20 -4.25
N ALA A 35 -5.57 4.07 -5.17
CA ALA A 35 -5.53 3.82 -6.60
C ALA A 35 -4.09 3.94 -7.11
N ILE A 36 -3.60 2.92 -7.81
CA ILE A 36 -2.28 2.94 -8.45
C ILE A 36 -2.40 2.58 -9.93
N GLU A 37 -1.68 3.34 -10.75
CA GLU A 37 -1.51 3.00 -12.16
C GLU A 37 -0.18 2.25 -12.32
N LEU A 38 -0.28 0.98 -12.70
CA LEU A 38 0.87 0.11 -12.95
C LEU A 38 0.77 -0.36 -14.40
N GLY A 39 1.88 -0.28 -15.13
CA GLY A 39 1.93 -0.62 -16.56
C GLY A 39 1.92 -2.13 -16.82
N SER A 40 2.31 -2.95 -15.85
CA SER A 40 2.39 -4.41 -15.97
C SER A 40 2.26 -5.15 -14.64
N GLU A 41 1.87 -6.42 -14.69
CA GLU A 41 1.82 -7.29 -13.49
C GLU A 41 3.20 -7.48 -12.83
N VAL A 42 4.28 -7.41 -13.61
CA VAL A 42 5.65 -7.47 -13.08
C VAL A 42 5.98 -6.23 -12.24
N GLU A 43 5.57 -5.05 -12.71
CA GLU A 43 5.72 -3.79 -11.94
C GLU A 43 4.86 -3.81 -10.69
N ARG A 44 3.64 -4.37 -10.78
CA ARG A 44 2.77 -4.61 -9.62
C ARG A 44 3.50 -5.43 -8.57
N ASP A 45 4.02 -6.59 -8.93
CA ASP A 45 4.63 -7.50 -7.96
C ASP A 45 5.94 -6.93 -7.39
N ALA A 46 6.72 -6.21 -8.20
CA ALA A 46 7.89 -5.48 -7.73
C ALA A 46 7.51 -4.41 -6.70
N PHE A 47 6.51 -3.57 -7.02
CA PHE A 47 6.01 -2.52 -6.14
C PHE A 47 5.45 -3.08 -4.84
N LEU A 48 4.65 -4.16 -4.91
CA LEU A 48 4.10 -4.83 -3.73
C LEU A 48 5.21 -5.34 -2.80
N ARG A 49 6.31 -5.83 -3.37
CA ARG A 49 7.45 -6.34 -2.59
C ARG A 49 8.28 -5.21 -1.98
N GLU A 50 8.45 -4.10 -2.70
CA GLU A 50 9.10 -2.89 -2.17
C GLU A 50 8.32 -2.26 -1.03
N ILE A 51 7.02 -2.01 -1.22
CA ILE A 51 6.18 -1.43 -0.17
C ILE A 51 6.08 -2.35 1.04
N GLU A 52 5.96 -3.66 0.83
CA GLU A 52 5.94 -4.61 1.94
C GLU A 52 7.27 -4.58 2.72
N THR A 53 8.42 -4.47 2.03
CA THR A 53 9.73 -4.35 2.69
C THR A 53 9.88 -3.01 3.43
N ALA A 54 9.44 -1.91 2.82
CA ALA A 54 9.50 -0.57 3.41
C ALA A 54 8.64 -0.45 4.67
N PHE A 55 7.49 -1.13 4.69
CA PHE A 55 6.54 -1.06 5.80
C PHE A 55 6.68 -2.22 6.80
N ALA A 56 7.34 -3.34 6.45
CA ALA A 56 7.56 -4.47 7.36
C ALA A 56 8.35 -4.08 8.63
N ALA A 57 9.28 -3.14 8.53
CA ALA A 57 10.05 -2.63 9.67
C ALA A 57 9.41 -1.41 10.36
N ARG A 58 8.42 -0.77 9.72
CA ARG A 58 7.73 0.41 10.25
C ARG A 58 6.58 0.00 11.17
N ARG A 59 6.47 0.70 12.30
CA ARG A 59 5.38 0.54 13.26
C ARG A 59 4.63 1.85 13.36
N PHE A 60 3.33 1.78 13.25
CA PHE A 60 2.41 2.91 13.32
C PHE A 60 1.74 2.96 14.68
N THR A 61 1.49 4.17 15.16
CA THR A 61 0.78 4.41 16.42
C THR A 61 -0.73 4.35 16.25
N ASN A 62 -1.25 4.67 15.05
CA ASN A 62 -2.67 4.63 14.75
C ASN A 62 -2.94 4.22 13.28
N SER A 63 -4.18 3.83 12.95
CA SER A 63 -4.55 3.37 11.61
C SER A 63 -4.61 4.49 10.58
N ALA A 64 -4.94 5.73 11.00
CA ALA A 64 -5.01 6.88 10.11
C ALA A 64 -3.61 7.29 9.59
N ASP A 65 -2.63 7.35 10.48
CA ASP A 65 -1.21 7.61 10.22
C ASP A 65 -0.61 6.53 9.30
N ALA A 66 -0.98 5.27 9.53
CA ALA A 66 -0.60 4.18 8.63
C ALA A 66 -1.20 4.38 7.22
N PHE A 67 -2.47 4.75 7.14
CA PHE A 67 -3.15 5.00 5.87
C PHE A 67 -2.56 6.20 5.13
N ASP A 68 -2.37 7.33 5.80
CA ASP A 68 -1.78 8.53 5.22
C ASP A 68 -0.34 8.30 4.78
N THR A 69 0.45 7.54 5.55
CA THR A 69 1.83 7.21 5.17
C THR A 69 1.87 6.30 3.94
N VAL A 70 1.01 5.27 3.86
CA VAL A 70 0.92 4.40 2.68
C VAL A 70 0.45 5.20 1.47
N LYS A 71 -0.57 6.05 1.64
CA LYS A 71 -1.10 6.92 0.58
C LYS A 71 -0.03 7.88 0.07
N ALA A 72 0.70 8.56 0.97
CA ALA A 72 1.81 9.44 0.61
C ALA A 72 2.91 8.67 -0.13
N TYR A 73 3.35 7.52 0.40
CA TYR A 73 4.37 6.69 -0.23
C TYR A 73 3.99 6.28 -1.67
N VAL A 74 2.73 5.90 -1.88
CA VAL A 74 2.21 5.51 -3.18
C VAL A 74 2.09 6.70 -4.14
N LEU A 75 1.65 7.87 -3.64
CA LEU A 75 1.54 9.10 -4.43
C LEU A 75 2.90 9.70 -4.78
N GLU A 76 3.92 9.49 -3.93
CA GLU A 76 5.30 9.94 -4.14
C GLU A 76 6.13 8.94 -4.96
N HIS A 77 5.73 7.67 -4.97
CA HIS A 77 6.23 6.62 -5.85
C HIS A 77 5.15 6.20 -6.87
N PRO A 78 4.64 7.11 -7.73
CA PRO A 78 3.97 6.64 -8.93
C PRO A 78 5.05 5.86 -9.67
N ALA A 79 4.78 4.56 -9.87
CA ALA A 79 5.71 3.62 -10.48
C ALA A 79 6.42 4.33 -11.64
N LYS A 80 7.74 4.49 -11.51
CA LYS A 80 8.55 5.20 -12.49
C LYS A 80 8.27 4.56 -13.85
N GLN A 81 7.56 5.31 -14.69
CA GLN A 81 7.32 4.98 -16.10
C GLN A 81 8.63 4.77 -16.86
#